data_AF-A0AA42QH09-F1
#
_entry.id   AF-A0AA42QH09-F1
#
_cell.length_a   1.000
_cell.length_b   1.000
_cell.length_c   1.000
_cell.angle_alpha   90.00
_cell.angle_beta   90.00
_cell.angle_gamma   90.00
#
_symmetry.space_group_name_H-M   'P 1'
#
loop_
_entity.id
_entity.type
_entity.pdbx_description
1 polymer ?
#
loop_
_entity_poly.entity_id
_entity_poly.type
_entity_poly.pdbx_seq_one_letter_code
_entity_poly.pdbx_strand_id
1 'polypeptide(L)' 'MVITVQCNARHWSVLDPRAGEASSYARGADAFDAAAALALEHHRRTGQRSTVRVEALGSAVDALHVGG' A
#
# COMPACT_ATOMS: atom_id res chain seq x y z
N MET A 1 6.78 -3.48 -7.81
CA MET A 1 6.52 -2.21 -7.10
C MET A 1 6.15 -2.50 -5.66
N VAL A 2 6.53 -1.68 -4.68
CA VAL A 2 6.09 -1.83 -3.28
C VAL A 2 5.27 -0.61 -2.89
N ILE A 3 4.05 -0.83 -2.42
CA ILE A 3 3.14 0.20 -1.90
C ILE A 3 3.09 0.03 -0.39
N THR A 4 3.36 1.10 0.35
CA THR A 4 3.46 1.03 1.81
C THR A 4 2.24 1.65 2.47
N VAL A 5 1.56 0.88 3.32
CA VAL A 5 0.49 1.34 4.18
C VAL A 5 1.09 1.60 5.55
N GLN A 6 1.28 2.87 5.91
CA GLN A 6 1.87 3.28 7.17
C GLN A 6 0.78 3.60 8.21
N CYS A 7 0.86 2.99 9.38
CA CYS A 7 0.08 3.35 10.55
C CYS A 7 0.84 4.40 11.36
N ASN A 8 0.42 5.66 11.23
CA ASN A 8 0.83 6.72 12.14
C ASN A 8 -0.16 6.76 13.30
N ALA A 9 0.27 7.10 14.51
CA ALA A 9 -0.49 6.94 15.76
C ALA A 9 -1.94 7.50 15.79
N ARG A 10 -2.36 8.29 14.78
CA ARG A 10 -3.72 8.81 14.61
C ARG A 10 -4.34 8.58 13.23
N HIS A 11 -3.59 8.13 12.23
CA HIS A 11 -4.10 7.97 10.86
C HIS A 11 -3.29 6.93 10.09
N TRP A 12 -3.89 6.43 9.02
CA TRP A 12 -3.25 5.51 8.09
C TRP A 12 -2.86 6.27 6.84
N SER A 13 -1.68 6.02 6.29
CA SER A 13 -1.20 6.68 5.09
C SER A 13 -0.77 5.65 4.07
N VAL A 14 -1.14 5.83 2.81
CA VAL A 14 -0.68 5.01 1.69
C VAL A 14 0.40 5.79 0.94
N LEU A 15 1.61 5.23 0.96
CA LEU A 15 2.77 5.69 0.23
C LEU A 15 2.85 4.89 -1.07
N ASP A 16 2.45 5.52 -2.18
CA ASP A 16 2.67 4.99 -3.51
C ASP A 16 3.93 5.62 -4.13
N PRO A 17 4.92 4.82 -4.56
CA PRO A 17 6.17 5.34 -5.10
C PRO A 17 6.01 6.06 -6.44
N ARG A 18 4.83 6.02 -7.08
CA ARG A 18 4.55 6.68 -8.36
C ARG A 18 3.72 7.96 -8.19
N ALA A 19 2.92 8.06 -7.13
CA ALA A 19 2.00 9.16 -6.91
C ALA A 19 2.66 10.40 -6.30
N GLY A 20 3.87 10.27 -5.73
CA GLY A 20 4.61 11.39 -5.14
C GLY A 20 3.98 11.98 -3.87
N GLU A 21 2.71 11.70 -3.59
CA GLU A 21 1.97 12.17 -2.42
C GLU A 21 1.33 10.99 -1.65
N ALA A 22 1.35 11.10 -0.32
CA ALA A 22 0.79 10.11 0.58
C ALA A 22 -0.71 10.37 0.78
N SER A 23 -1.56 9.38 0.47
CA SER A 23 -3.00 9.48 0.74
C SER A 23 -3.30 9.09 2.18
N SER A 24 -4.02 9.93 2.92
CA SER A 24 -4.35 9.69 4.33
C SER A 24 -5.78 9.17 4.51
N TYR A 25 -5.93 8.21 5.42
CA TYR A 25 -7.14 7.46 5.70
C TYR A 25 -7.38 7.38 7.20
N ALA A 26 -8.66 7.37 7.60
CA ALA A 26 -9.06 7.24 9.00
C ALA A 26 -8.92 5.79 9.51
N ARG A 27 -9.06 4.79 8.64
CA ARG A 27 -9.02 3.37 8.99
C ARG A 27 -7.96 2.63 8.19
N GLY A 28 -7.34 1.65 8.83
CA GLY A 28 -6.32 0.80 8.18
C GLY A 28 -6.90 -0.10 7.11
N ALA A 29 -8.15 -0.54 7.27
CA ALA A 29 -8.88 -1.28 6.23
C ALA A 29 -8.99 -0.45 4.95
N ASP A 30 -9.47 0.80 5.05
CA ASP A 30 -9.63 1.69 3.89
C ASP A 30 -8.27 1.97 3.21
N ALA A 31 -7.21 2.18 3.99
CA ALA A 31 -5.86 2.38 3.47
C ALA A 31 -5.31 1.12 2.79
N PHE A 32 -5.55 -0.05 3.37
CA PHE A 32 -5.12 -1.32 2.82
C PHE A 32 -5.86 -1.66 1.52
N ASP A 33 -7.17 -1.47 1.48
CA ASP A 33 -7.99 -1.70 0.28
C ASP A 33 -7.56 -0.77 -0.86
N ALA A 34 -7.27 0.50 -0.55
CA ALA A 34 -6.72 1.43 -1.52
C ALA A 34 -5.35 0.99 -2.05
N ALA A 35 -4.44 0.57 -1.16
CA ALA A 35 -3.13 0.08 -1.55
C ALA A 35 -3.21 -1.22 -2.38
N ALA A 36 -4.13 -2.12 -2.05
CA ALA A 36 -4.38 -3.34 -2.81
C ALA A 36 -4.92 -3.02 -4.21
N ALA A 37 -5.86 -2.08 -4.32
CA ALA A 37 -6.38 -1.62 -5.60
C ALA A 37 -5.28 -1.00 -6.48
N LEU A 38 -4.37 -0.20 -5.90
CA LEU A 38 -3.22 0.36 -6.61
C LEU A 38 -2.25 -0.73 -7.09
N ALA A 39 -1.97 -1.73 -6.24
CA ALA A 39 -1.09 -2.85 -6.60
C ALA A 39 -1.68 -3.70 -7.74
N LEU A 40 -2.99 -3.96 -7.70
CA LEU A 40 -3.73 -4.63 -8.75
C LEU A 40 -3.72 -3.84 -10.06
N GLU A 41 -4.05 -2.54 -10.01
CA GLU A 41 -4.05 -1.69 -11.19
C GLU A 41 -2.66 -1.57 -11.81
N HIS A 42 -1.61 -1.49 -10.98
CA HIS A 42 -0.23 -1.51 -11.45
C HIS A 42 0.10 -2.79 -12.21
N HIS A 43 -0.22 -3.94 -11.63
CA HIS A 43 0.00 -5.24 -12.26
C HIS A 43 -0.80 -5.34 -13.56
N ARG A 44 -2.07 -4.94 -13.55
CA ARG A 44 -2.94 -4.96 -14.73
C ARG A 44 -2.40 -4.10 -15.87
N ARG A 45 -1.81 -2.94 -15.56
CA ARG A 45 -1.25 -2.00 -16.57
C ARG A 45 0.12 -2.42 -17.11
N THR A 46 0.97 -2.98 -16.26
CA THR A 46 2.40 -3.18 -16.57
C THR A 46 2.80 -4.65 -16.70
N GLY A 47 1.96 -5.57 -16.23
CA GLY A 47 2.30 -6.99 -16.04
C GLY A 47 3.30 -7.25 -14.92
N GLN A 48 3.84 -6.21 -14.26
CA GLN A 48 4.90 -6.37 -13.26
C GLN A 48 4.32 -6.74 -11.90
N ARG A 49 5.13 -7.45 -11.10
CA ARG A 49 4.76 -7.82 -9.73
C ARG A 49 4.69 -6.60 -8.82
N SER A 50 3.72 -6.61 -7.91
CA SER A 50 3.50 -5.55 -6.92
C SER A 50 3.27 -6.14 -5.54
N THR A 51 3.75 -5.46 -4.50
CA THR A 51 3.61 -5.88 -3.11
C THR A 51 2.97 -4.75 -2.32
N VAL A 52 2.02 -5.07 -1.43
CA VAL A 52 1.54 -4.15 -0.41
C VAL A 52 2.21 -4.52 0.91
N ARG A 53 2.96 -3.56 1.44
CA ARG A 53 3.63 -3.66 2.74
C ARG A 53 2.85 -2.82 3.75
N VAL A 54 2.56 -3.38 4.92
CA VAL A 54 1.97 -2.66 6.03
C VAL A 54 3.05 -2.38 7.06
N GLU A 55 3.27 -1.10 7.36
CA GLU A 55 4.20 -0.65 8.38
C GLU A 55 3.43 -0.06 9.56
N ALA A 56 3.60 -0.63 10.74
CA ALA A 56 2.96 -0.17 11.96
C ALA A 56 3.90 -0.33 13.15
N LEU A 57 3.96 0.72 14.00
CA LEU A 57 4.68 0.69 15.29
C LEU A 57 6.15 0.21 15.16
N GLY A 58 6.84 0.56 14.07
CA GLY A 58 8.22 0.16 13.81
C GLY A 58 8.41 -1.26 13.26
N SER A 59 7.32 -1.95 12.93
CA SER A 59 7.34 -3.24 12.24
C SER A 59 6.77 -3.12 10.83
N ALA A 60 7.29 -3.93 9.91
CA ALA A 60 6.85 -4.00 8.53
C ALA A 60 6.48 -5.43 8.16
N VAL A 61 5.33 -5.63 7.52
CA VAL A 61 4.86 -6.93 7.04
C VAL A 61 4.42 -6.82 5.58
N ASP A 62 4.91 -7.70 4.73
CA ASP A 62 4.42 -7.83 3.36
C ASP A 62 3.08 -8.58 3.37
N ALA A 63 1.98 -7.84 3.30
CA ALA A 63 0.63 -8.34 3.53
C ALA A 63 -0.05 -8.84 2.25
N LEU A 64 0.34 -8.33 1.08
CA LEU A 64 -0.20 -8.78 -0.20
C LEU A 64 0.89 -8.80 -1.28
N HIS A 65 0.87 -9.83 -2.11
CA HIS A 65 1.66 -9.93 -3.34
C HIS A 65 0.72 -10.09 -4.53
N VAL A 66 0.95 -9.31 -5.58
CA VAL A 66 0.17 -9.28 -6.82
C VAL A 66 1.08 -9.60 -8.00
N GLY A 67 0.70 -10.58 -8.81
CA GLY A 67 1.50 -11.09 -9.92
C GLY A 67 2.47 -12.17 -9.44
N GLY A 68 2.22 -13.40 -9.88
CA GLY A 68 3.05 -14.59 -9.63
C GLY A 68 4.14 -14.79 -10.65
#